data_AF-A0A2M8HPW8-F1
#
_entry.id   AF-A0A2M8HPW8-F1
#
_cell.length_a   1.000
_cell.length_b   1.000
_cell.length_c   1.000
_cell.angle_alpha   90.00
_cell.angle_beta   90.00
_cell.angle_gamma   90.00
#
_symmetry.space_group_name_H-M   'P 1'
#
loop_
_entity.id
_entity.type
_entity.pdbx_description
1 polymer ?
#
loop_
_entity_poly.entity_id
_entity_poly.type
_entity_poly.pdbx_seq_one_letter_code
_entity_poly.pdbx_strand_id
1 'polypeptide(L)'
;MFRMISILFFLLFGYQLFAEGSTQSGHFKDFGLGSGTGNFMTYPELEIWASYQGWKVEPDQNFAGIRNQVCQMIGEDGIEFDLQKENLEKRAVYLYLELVRYRDSKFSPLPSRILKVYVNGNWKETVEIAKGKNFRNPIMIRLDPSEFTDTKIKVRLEPFGPIQKGAFWGIWDAFLSNTKMDS
;
A
#
# COMPACT_ATOMS: atom_id res chain seq x y z
N MET A 1 -27.67 42.87 48.44
CA MET A 1 -26.72 42.24 49.36
C MET A 1 -26.39 40.87 48.78
N PHE A 2 -25.10 40.54 48.60
CA PHE A 2 -24.52 39.35 47.92
C PHE A 2 -24.84 39.26 46.41
N ARG A 3 -24.00 39.69 45.46
CA ARG A 3 -22.63 39.25 45.07
C ARG A 3 -22.50 37.72 44.95
N MET A 4 -22.65 37.22 43.73
CA MET A 4 -21.81 36.15 43.23
C MET A 4 -21.40 36.45 41.79
N ILE A 5 -20.08 36.55 41.63
CA ILE A 5 -19.34 36.68 40.39
C ILE A 5 -19.07 35.26 39.91
N SER A 6 -19.52 34.92 38.70
CA SER A 6 -18.96 33.79 37.96
C SER A 6 -18.60 34.28 36.56
N ILE A 7 -17.35 34.68 36.45
CA ILE A 7 -16.65 34.91 35.20
C ILE A 7 -16.44 33.52 34.58
N LEU A 8 -17.13 33.23 33.47
CA LEU A 8 -16.82 32.07 32.66
C LEU A 8 -15.82 32.50 31.58
N PHE A 9 -14.54 32.31 31.89
CA PHE A 9 -13.43 32.39 30.94
C PHE A 9 -13.54 31.19 29.98
N PHE A 10 -14.13 31.38 28.80
CA PHE A 10 -13.91 30.46 27.69
C PHE A 10 -12.61 30.87 26.99
N LEU A 11 -11.54 30.17 27.34
CA LEU A 11 -10.25 30.25 26.66
C LEU A 11 -10.43 29.82 25.20
N LEU A 12 -10.02 30.74 24.32
CA LEU A 12 -9.56 30.49 22.97
C LEU A 12 -8.68 29.23 22.93
N PHE A 13 -9.13 28.23 22.18
CA PHE A 13 -8.21 27.46 21.35
C PHE A 13 -8.86 27.35 19.97
N GLY A 14 -8.50 28.30 19.11
CA GLY A 14 -8.70 28.16 17.69
C GLY A 14 -7.89 26.95 17.24
N TYR A 15 -8.57 25.83 16.97
CA TYR A 15 -8.02 24.81 16.11
C TYR A 15 -8.02 25.39 14.69
N GLN A 16 -7.02 26.21 14.39
CA GLN A 16 -6.49 26.26 13.04
C GLN A 16 -5.89 24.86 12.81
N LEU A 17 -6.73 23.94 12.33
CA LEU A 17 -6.24 22.79 11.60
C LEU A 17 -5.48 23.38 10.42
N PHE A 18 -4.16 23.43 10.57
CA PHE A 18 -3.26 23.39 9.43
C PHE A 18 -3.59 22.08 8.70
N ALA A 19 -4.53 22.16 7.76
CA ALA A 19 -4.47 21.31 6.60
C ALA A 19 -3.23 21.79 5.83
N GLU A 20 -2.05 21.28 6.22
CA GLU A 20 -0.97 21.15 5.25
C GLU A 20 -1.49 20.19 4.19
N GLY A 21 -2.19 20.77 3.22
CA GLY A 21 -2.47 20.12 1.97
C GLY A 21 -1.11 19.79 1.37
N SER A 22 -0.69 18.55 1.52
CA SER A 22 0.34 17.96 0.69
C SER A 22 -0.25 17.86 -0.73
N THR A 23 -0.23 18.96 -1.45
CA THR A 23 -0.20 18.93 -2.92
C THR A 23 1.13 18.30 -3.32
N GLN A 24 1.26 16.98 -3.15
CA GLN A 24 2.34 16.22 -3.74
C GLN A 24 1.83 15.69 -5.09
N SER A 25 2.40 16.22 -6.16
CA SER A 25 2.14 15.75 -7.52
C SER A 25 2.67 14.33 -7.71
N GLY A 26 1.79 13.42 -8.11
CA GLY A 26 2.03 12.32 -9.06
C GLY A 26 2.94 11.14 -8.69
N HIS A 27 3.83 11.22 -7.70
CA HIS A 27 4.89 10.22 -7.49
C HIS A 27 4.52 8.99 -6.64
N PHE A 28 3.37 9.03 -5.99
CA PHE A 28 2.90 8.03 -5.06
C PHE A 28 1.41 7.78 -5.30
N LYS A 29 1.00 6.54 -5.11
CA LYS A 29 -0.38 6.12 -5.02
C LYS A 29 -0.62 5.64 -3.60
N ASP A 30 -1.24 6.51 -2.84
CA ASP A 30 -1.90 6.17 -1.58
C ASP A 30 -3.26 5.54 -1.94
N PHE A 31 -3.45 4.27 -1.55
CA PHE A 31 -4.71 3.55 -1.81
C PHE A 31 -5.81 3.90 -0.79
N GLY A 32 -5.49 4.46 0.38
CA GLY A 32 -6.45 4.90 1.39
C GLY A 32 -7.10 6.26 1.12
N LEU A 33 -6.51 7.09 0.26
CA LEU A 33 -7.02 8.43 -0.11
C LEU A 33 -7.65 8.48 -1.51
N GLY A 34 -7.62 7.38 -2.26
CA GLY A 34 -8.16 7.31 -3.62
C GLY A 34 -9.69 7.22 -3.66
N SER A 35 -10.33 8.12 -4.41
CA SER A 35 -11.77 8.12 -4.72
C SER A 35 -12.23 6.97 -5.64
N GLY A 36 -11.63 5.78 -5.53
CA GLY A 36 -11.73 4.69 -6.50
C GLY A 36 -12.75 3.61 -6.14
N THR A 37 -13.26 2.94 -7.18
CA THR A 37 -13.97 1.66 -7.09
C THR A 37 -12.97 0.55 -6.74
N GLY A 38 -12.98 0.08 -5.50
CA GLY A 38 -12.08 -0.96 -5.01
C GLY A 38 -12.61 -1.55 -3.71
N ASN A 39 -12.16 -2.76 -3.37
CA ASN A 39 -12.45 -3.35 -2.06
C ASN A 39 -11.32 -2.93 -1.12
N PHE A 40 -11.60 -2.08 -0.14
CA PHE A 40 -10.61 -1.57 0.79
C PHE A 40 -10.77 -2.20 2.17
N MET A 41 -9.67 -2.38 2.87
CA MET A 41 -9.67 -2.83 4.26
C MET A 41 -8.69 -1.99 5.08
N THR A 42 -9.13 -1.57 6.26
CA THR A 42 -8.25 -0.97 7.26
C THR A 42 -7.39 -2.06 7.93
N TYR A 43 -6.26 -1.67 8.52
CA TYR A 43 -5.43 -2.59 9.28
C TYR A 43 -6.20 -3.32 10.40
N PRO A 44 -7.04 -2.67 11.23
CA PRO A 44 -7.85 -3.37 12.22
C PRO A 44 -8.83 -4.39 11.62
N GLU A 45 -9.48 -4.09 10.50
CA GLU A 45 -10.38 -5.02 9.81
C GLU A 45 -9.61 -6.24 9.28
N LEU A 46 -8.42 -6.00 8.73
CA LEU A 46 -7.55 -7.03 8.21
C LEU A 46 -6.99 -7.93 9.32
N GLU A 47 -6.65 -7.36 10.48
CA GLU A 47 -6.27 -8.12 11.67
C GLU A 47 -7.39 -9.04 12.15
N ILE A 48 -8.62 -8.52 12.22
CA ILE A 48 -9.80 -9.33 12.58
C ILE A 48 -9.98 -10.47 11.57
N TRP A 49 -9.98 -10.17 10.27
CA TRP A 49 -10.13 -11.18 9.23
C TRP A 49 -9.04 -12.25 9.28
N ALA A 50 -7.77 -11.85 9.40
CA ALA A 50 -6.64 -12.76 9.49
C ALA A 50 -6.69 -13.63 10.76
N SER A 51 -7.20 -13.07 11.87
CA SER A 51 -7.35 -13.81 13.12
C SER A 51 -8.32 -14.99 12.99
N TYR A 52 -9.39 -14.86 12.20
CA TYR A 52 -10.31 -15.96 11.90
C TYR A 52 -9.64 -17.08 11.07
N GLN A 53 -8.57 -16.75 10.32
CA GLN A 53 -7.74 -17.73 9.62
C GLN A 53 -6.61 -18.30 10.52
N GLY A 54 -6.46 -17.79 11.75
CA GLY A 54 -5.36 -18.14 12.63
C GLY A 54 -4.02 -17.52 12.22
N TRP A 55 -4.03 -16.41 11.48
CA TRP A 55 -2.83 -15.69 11.03
C TRP A 55 -2.67 -14.36 11.76
N LYS A 56 -1.50 -13.72 11.59
CA LYS A 56 -1.26 -12.35 12.03
C LYS A 56 -0.91 -11.46 10.84
N VAL A 57 -1.39 -10.22 10.85
CA VAL A 57 -1.05 -9.22 9.84
C VAL A 57 0.15 -8.41 10.34
N GLU A 58 1.09 -8.10 9.45
CA GLU A 58 2.12 -7.10 9.73
C GLU A 58 1.56 -5.70 9.45
N PRO A 59 1.77 -4.74 10.36
CA PRO A 59 1.27 -3.39 10.18
C PRO A 59 1.90 -2.75 8.96
N ASP A 60 1.10 -1.90 8.31
CA ASP A 60 1.51 -0.92 7.31
C ASP A 60 2.78 -0.18 7.79
N GLN A 61 3.85 -0.27 7.00
CA GLN A 61 5.13 0.34 7.30
C GLN A 61 5.09 1.79 6.86
N ASN A 62 5.80 2.67 7.57
CA ASN A 62 5.91 4.07 7.14
C ASN A 62 6.95 4.23 6.02
N PHE A 63 6.78 3.50 4.92
CA PHE A 63 7.70 3.57 3.79
C PHE A 63 7.36 4.80 2.94
N ALA A 64 8.38 5.59 2.58
CA ALA A 64 8.22 6.87 1.90
C ALA A 64 7.32 7.92 2.62
N GLY A 65 7.06 7.76 3.93
CA GLY A 65 6.25 8.69 4.71
C GLY A 65 4.74 8.49 4.55
N ILE A 66 4.32 7.39 3.93
CA ILE A 66 2.92 7.03 3.74
C ILE A 66 2.58 5.96 4.77
N ARG A 67 1.52 6.19 5.54
CA ARG A 67 0.99 5.24 6.52
C ARG A 67 -0.44 5.61 6.88
N ASN A 68 -1.38 5.22 6.03
CA ASN A 68 -2.81 5.45 6.24
C ASN A 68 -3.49 4.26 6.93
N GLN A 69 -2.81 3.11 7.03
CA GLN A 69 -3.38 1.84 7.51
C GLN A 69 -4.60 1.35 6.72
N VAL A 70 -4.68 1.67 5.43
CA VAL A 70 -5.75 1.25 4.52
C VAL A 70 -5.12 0.61 3.30
N CYS A 71 -5.44 -0.65 3.04
CA CYS A 71 -5.02 -1.32 1.82
C CYS A 71 -6.18 -1.44 0.83
N GLN A 72 -5.83 -1.50 -0.45
CA GLN A 72 -6.73 -2.05 -1.45
C GLN A 72 -6.52 -3.56 -1.54
N MET A 73 -7.59 -4.33 -1.34
CA MET A 73 -7.59 -5.78 -1.52
C MET A 73 -7.50 -6.12 -3.00
N ILE A 74 -6.68 -7.12 -3.31
CA ILE A 74 -6.48 -7.63 -4.67
C ILE A 74 -7.37 -8.86 -4.86
N GLY A 75 -8.40 -8.70 -5.69
CA GLY A 75 -9.34 -9.77 -6.03
C GLY A 75 -8.73 -10.82 -6.96
N GLU A 76 -9.52 -11.84 -7.31
CA GLU A 76 -9.10 -12.96 -8.17
C GLU A 76 -8.65 -12.49 -9.56
N ASP A 77 -9.30 -11.47 -10.11
CA ASP A 77 -8.95 -10.86 -11.40
C ASP A 77 -7.74 -9.91 -11.34
N GLY A 78 -7.19 -9.69 -10.13
CA GLY A 78 -6.13 -8.74 -9.87
C GLY A 78 -6.61 -7.30 -9.75
N ILE A 79 -5.64 -6.37 -9.73
CA ILE A 79 -5.88 -4.93 -9.80
C ILE A 79 -4.92 -4.29 -10.80
N GLU A 80 -5.34 -3.16 -11.35
CA GLU A 80 -4.53 -2.35 -12.24
C GLU A 80 -4.62 -0.88 -11.81
N PHE A 81 -3.48 -0.19 -11.84
CA PHE A 81 -3.40 1.23 -11.52
C PHE A 81 -2.24 1.88 -12.27
N ASP A 82 -2.34 3.19 -12.47
CA ASP A 82 -1.30 3.96 -13.14
C ASP A 82 -0.47 4.74 -12.10
N LEU A 83 0.83 4.88 -12.36
CA LEU A 83 1.75 5.76 -11.63
C LEU A 83 2.40 6.73 -12.61
N GLN A 84 2.63 7.97 -12.17
CA GLN A 84 3.20 9.02 -13.01
C GLN A 84 4.51 9.57 -12.42
N LYS A 85 5.41 10.01 -13.29
CA LYS A 85 6.64 10.68 -12.87
C LYS A 85 7.07 11.74 -13.88
N GLU A 86 6.87 13.00 -13.51
CA GLU A 86 7.09 14.16 -14.39
C GLU A 86 8.56 14.43 -14.74
N ASN A 87 9.52 13.77 -14.08
CA ASN A 87 10.96 13.91 -14.34
C ASN A 87 11.65 12.54 -14.45
N LEU A 88 11.68 12.01 -15.67
CA LEU A 88 12.47 10.84 -16.02
C LEU A 88 13.90 11.28 -16.35
N GLU A 89 14.75 11.39 -15.34
CA GLU A 89 16.19 11.49 -15.58
C GLU A 89 16.65 10.26 -16.39
N LYS A 90 17.81 10.34 -17.07
CA LYS A 90 18.46 9.18 -17.73
C LYS A 90 19.01 8.15 -16.72
N ARG A 91 18.38 8.03 -15.56
CA ARG A 91 18.75 7.16 -14.44
C ARG A 91 17.60 6.19 -14.21
N ALA A 92 17.92 5.05 -13.62
CA ALA A 92 16.89 4.08 -13.31
C ALA A 92 15.89 4.63 -12.29
N VAL A 93 14.63 4.26 -12.51
CA VAL A 93 13.54 4.49 -11.58
C VAL A 93 13.26 3.18 -10.85
N TYR A 94 12.85 3.24 -9.60
CA TYR A 94 12.51 2.07 -8.80
C TYR A 94 11.02 2.16 -8.45
N LEU A 95 10.28 1.12 -8.81
CA LEU A 95 8.92 0.87 -8.37
C LEU A 95 8.96 0.14 -7.04
N TYR A 96 8.26 0.68 -6.06
CA TYR A 96 8.03 0.06 -4.77
C TYR A 96 6.55 -0.30 -4.62
N LEU A 97 6.29 -1.52 -4.18
CA LEU A 97 4.95 -2.04 -3.90
C LEU A 97 4.96 -2.59 -2.48
N GLU A 98 4.25 -1.92 -1.58
CA GLU A 98 4.11 -2.38 -0.21
C GLU A 98 2.87 -3.26 -0.09
N LEU A 99 3.08 -4.57 -0.03
CA LEU A 99 1.99 -5.53 0.04
C LEU A 99 1.59 -5.80 1.49
N VAL A 100 0.35 -6.20 1.69
CA VAL A 100 -0.07 -6.82 2.95
C VAL A 100 0.75 -8.09 3.15
N ARG A 101 1.36 -8.21 4.34
CA ARG A 101 2.10 -9.40 4.73
C ARG A 101 1.45 -10.06 5.93
N TYR A 102 1.26 -11.38 5.82
CA TYR A 102 0.81 -12.21 6.92
C TYR A 102 1.97 -13.02 7.49
N ARG A 103 1.82 -13.43 8.74
CA ARG A 103 2.68 -14.40 9.42
C ARG A 103 1.85 -15.61 9.81
N ASP A 104 2.48 -16.77 9.66
CA ASP A 104 1.96 -18.04 10.11
C ASP A 104 1.76 -18.05 11.62
N SER A 105 0.84 -18.90 12.06
CA SER A 105 0.81 -19.34 13.46
C SER A 105 1.18 -20.82 13.51
N LYS A 106 1.59 -21.27 14.70
CA LYS A 106 1.97 -22.67 14.95
C LYS A 106 0.90 -23.68 14.51
N PHE A 107 -0.37 -23.27 14.47
CA PHE A 107 -1.52 -24.13 14.16
C PHE A 107 -2.16 -23.84 12.81
N SER A 108 -1.78 -22.76 12.13
CA SER A 108 -2.33 -22.36 10.83
C SER A 108 -1.21 -21.85 9.93
N PRO A 109 -0.59 -22.73 9.11
CA PRO A 109 0.42 -22.31 8.15
C PRO A 109 -0.24 -21.48 7.04
N LEU A 110 0.51 -20.49 6.52
CA LEU A 110 0.06 -19.74 5.36
C LEU A 110 -0.04 -20.66 4.13
N PRO A 111 -1.12 -20.53 3.35
CA PRO A 111 -1.26 -21.32 2.14
C PRO A 111 -0.28 -20.80 1.07
N SER A 112 0.18 -21.68 0.19
CA SER A 112 1.02 -21.24 -0.93
C SER A 112 0.24 -20.30 -1.84
N ARG A 113 0.84 -19.15 -2.15
CA ARG A 113 0.22 -18.10 -2.96
C ARG A 113 1.27 -17.45 -3.85
N ILE A 114 0.86 -17.14 -5.08
CA ILE A 114 1.69 -16.44 -6.06
C ILE A 114 0.95 -15.19 -6.53
N LEU A 115 1.66 -14.07 -6.60
CA LEU A 115 1.21 -12.82 -7.21
C LEU A 115 2.24 -12.41 -8.28
N LYS A 116 1.77 -12.20 -9.51
CA LYS A 116 2.61 -11.70 -10.59
C LYS A 116 2.49 -10.19 -10.67
N VAL A 117 3.63 -9.53 -10.86
CA VAL A 117 3.70 -8.09 -11.09
C VAL A 117 4.01 -7.84 -12.55
N TYR A 118 3.16 -7.05 -13.20
CA TYR A 118 3.33 -6.60 -14.57
C TYR A 118 3.46 -5.09 -14.62
N VAL A 119 4.31 -4.60 -15.52
CA VAL A 119 4.47 -3.17 -15.83
C VAL A 119 4.30 -2.99 -17.33
N ASN A 120 3.32 -2.19 -17.73
CA ASN A 120 2.92 -1.98 -19.13
C ASN A 120 2.72 -3.30 -19.89
N GLY A 121 2.06 -4.26 -19.24
CA GLY A 121 1.78 -5.60 -19.78
C GLY A 121 2.97 -6.58 -19.73
N ASN A 122 4.17 -6.13 -19.42
CA ASN A 122 5.35 -6.99 -19.32
C ASN A 122 5.52 -7.54 -17.90
N TRP A 123 5.74 -8.85 -17.78
CA TRP A 123 6.01 -9.48 -16.49
C TRP A 123 7.36 -9.01 -15.93
N LYS A 124 7.38 -8.62 -14.65
CA LYS A 124 8.55 -8.06 -13.96
C LYS A 124 9.02 -8.86 -12.75
N GLU A 125 8.08 -9.39 -11.96
CA GLU A 125 8.40 -10.07 -10.72
C GLU A 125 7.32 -11.09 -10.36
N THR A 126 7.71 -12.11 -9.59
CA THR A 126 6.81 -13.08 -8.99
C THR A 126 6.98 -13.05 -7.47
N VAL A 127 5.94 -12.58 -6.77
CA VAL A 127 5.87 -12.63 -5.32
C VAL A 127 5.28 -13.98 -4.91
N GLU A 128 6.00 -14.72 -4.07
CA GLU A 128 5.60 -16.06 -3.64
C GLU A 128 5.62 -16.17 -2.12
N ILE A 129 4.56 -16.75 -1.58
CA ILE A 129 4.51 -17.30 -0.23
C ILE A 129 4.48 -18.81 -0.37
N ALA A 130 5.43 -19.47 0.29
CA ALA A 130 5.48 -20.92 0.37
C ALA A 130 6.06 -21.34 1.73
N LYS A 131 6.02 -22.64 2.04
CA LYS A 131 6.53 -23.15 3.32
C LYS A 131 8.01 -22.76 3.51
N GLY A 132 8.29 -21.96 4.54
CA GLY A 132 9.64 -21.49 4.85
C GLY A 132 10.20 -20.42 3.90
N LYS A 133 9.39 -19.91 2.97
CA LYS A 133 9.77 -18.86 2.02
C LYS A 133 8.73 -17.73 2.09
N ASN A 134 9.21 -16.53 2.40
CA ASN A 134 8.42 -15.32 2.36
C ASN A 134 9.08 -14.31 1.43
N PHE A 135 8.31 -13.33 0.97
CA PHE A 135 8.82 -12.25 0.13
C PHE A 135 9.37 -11.11 0.98
N ARG A 136 10.27 -10.33 0.37
CA ARG A 136 10.72 -9.06 0.95
C ARG A 136 9.65 -8.01 0.71
N ASN A 137 9.39 -7.18 1.72
CA ASN A 137 8.40 -6.11 1.62
C ASN A 137 9.05 -4.80 2.06
N PRO A 138 8.92 -3.70 1.30
CA PRO A 138 8.24 -3.59 0.00
C PRO A 138 8.95 -4.38 -1.12
N ILE A 139 8.19 -4.77 -2.14
CA ILE A 139 8.74 -5.31 -3.39
C ILE A 139 9.35 -4.15 -4.16
N MET A 140 10.61 -4.30 -4.57
CA MET A 140 11.36 -3.30 -5.33
C MET A 140 11.67 -3.82 -6.73
N ILE A 141 11.22 -3.11 -7.75
CA ILE A 141 11.46 -3.42 -9.16
C ILE A 141 12.20 -2.25 -9.79
N ARG A 142 13.35 -2.53 -10.41
CA ARG A 142 14.07 -1.53 -11.20
C ARG A 142 13.41 -1.39 -12.57
N LEU A 143 13.11 -0.16 -12.95
CA LEU A 143 12.52 0.23 -14.22
C LEU A 143 13.53 1.05 -15.04
N ASP A 144 13.55 0.77 -16.34
CA ASP A 144 14.24 1.61 -17.31
C ASP A 144 13.37 2.83 -17.67
N PRO A 145 13.94 4.03 -17.84
CA PRO A 145 13.17 5.20 -18.31
C PRO A 145 12.39 4.96 -19.61
N SER A 146 12.88 4.09 -20.50
CA SER A 146 12.19 3.72 -21.75
C SER A 146 10.89 2.95 -21.52
N GLU A 147 10.66 2.43 -20.33
CA GLU A 147 9.41 1.76 -19.99
C GLU A 147 8.26 2.74 -19.75
N PHE A 148 8.55 4.02 -19.54
CA PHE A 148 7.52 5.02 -19.31
C PHE A 148 6.94 5.51 -20.63
N THR A 149 5.61 5.48 -20.74
CA THR A 149 4.89 6.08 -21.87
C THR A 149 4.21 7.35 -21.36
N ASP A 150 4.50 8.50 -21.97
CA ASP A 150 3.97 9.80 -21.54
C ASP A 150 4.12 10.06 -20.04
N THR A 151 5.32 9.78 -19.50
CA THR A 151 5.66 9.89 -18.06
C THR A 151 4.92 8.94 -17.13
N LYS A 152 4.20 7.95 -17.67
CA LYS A 152 3.37 7.01 -16.90
C LYS A 152 3.80 5.56 -17.08
N ILE A 153 3.50 4.78 -16.06
CA ILE A 153 3.47 3.33 -16.14
C ILE A 153 2.12 2.83 -15.64
N LYS A 154 1.69 1.71 -16.20
CA LYS A 154 0.54 0.93 -15.78
C LYS A 154 1.05 -0.31 -15.06
N VAL A 155 0.68 -0.46 -13.79
CA VAL A 155 1.06 -1.60 -12.96
C VAL A 155 -0.15 -2.50 -12.81
N ARG A 156 0.04 -3.80 -13.03
CA ARG A 156 -0.98 -4.83 -12.80
C ARG A 156 -0.45 -5.87 -11.83
N LEU A 157 -1.25 -6.15 -10.80
CA LEU A 157 -0.98 -7.17 -9.80
C LEU A 157 -2.01 -8.28 -9.98
N GLU A 158 -1.55 -9.48 -10.29
CA GLU A 158 -2.42 -10.59 -10.68
C GLU A 158 -2.12 -11.85 -9.86
N PRO A 159 -3.07 -12.28 -9.01
CA PRO A 159 -2.96 -13.57 -8.34
C PRO A 159 -2.86 -14.69 -9.38
N PHE A 160 -1.93 -15.63 -9.19
CA PHE A 160 -1.69 -16.69 -10.17
C PHE A 160 -1.72 -18.09 -9.55
N GLY A 161 -2.41 -19.02 -10.20
CA GLY A 161 -2.42 -20.44 -9.83
C GLY A 161 -3.77 -20.93 -9.28
N PRO A 162 -3.86 -22.23 -8.93
CA PRO A 162 -5.14 -22.93 -8.77
C PRO A 162 -5.90 -22.57 -7.49
N ILE A 163 -5.28 -21.89 -6.53
CA ILE A 163 -5.89 -21.55 -5.23
C ILE A 163 -5.67 -20.07 -4.94
N GLN A 164 -6.46 -19.22 -5.60
CA GLN A 164 -6.42 -17.76 -5.40
C GLN A 164 -7.75 -17.20 -4.89
N LYS A 165 -8.58 -18.05 -4.28
CA LYS A 165 -9.88 -17.62 -3.77
C LYS A 165 -9.76 -16.75 -2.52
N GLY A 166 -10.55 -15.67 -2.50
CA GLY A 166 -10.69 -14.76 -1.37
C GLY A 166 -9.67 -13.63 -1.33
N ALA A 167 -9.93 -12.64 -0.47
CA ALA A 167 -9.14 -11.43 -0.31
C ALA A 167 -7.86 -11.71 0.51
N PHE A 168 -6.95 -12.51 -0.03
CA PHE A 168 -5.65 -12.75 0.60
C PHE A 168 -4.69 -11.59 0.33
N TRP A 169 -4.47 -11.27 -0.94
CA TRP A 169 -3.55 -10.22 -1.33
C TRP A 169 -4.16 -8.84 -1.08
N GLY A 170 -3.32 -7.91 -0.64
CA GLY A 170 -3.64 -6.50 -0.53
C GLY A 170 -2.39 -5.67 -0.77
N ILE A 171 -2.57 -4.41 -1.13
CA ILE A 171 -1.50 -3.42 -1.27
C ILE A 171 -1.79 -2.24 -0.36
N TRP A 172 -0.85 -1.91 0.51
CA TRP A 172 -0.87 -0.69 1.32
C TRP A 172 -0.60 0.50 0.41
N ASP A 173 0.58 0.51 -0.23
CA ASP A 173 1.06 1.65 -1.01
C ASP A 173 1.86 1.24 -2.26
N ALA A 174 1.89 2.14 -3.24
CA ALA A 174 2.77 2.03 -4.41
C ALA A 174 3.39 3.38 -4.76
N PHE A 175 4.70 3.43 -5.02
CA PHE A 175 5.36 4.69 -5.39
C PHE A 175 6.62 4.49 -6.24
N LEU A 176 7.09 5.59 -6.83
CA LEU A 176 8.27 5.63 -7.70
C LEU A 176 9.39 6.45 -7.07
N SER A 177 10.62 5.93 -7.09
CA SER A 177 11.82 6.64 -6.60
C SER A 177 12.95 6.64 -7.63
N ASN A 178 13.76 7.70 -7.66
CA ASN A 178 15.01 7.75 -8.44
C ASN A 178 16.21 7.18 -7.68
N THR A 179 16.06 7.04 -6.36
CA THR A 179 17.08 6.48 -5.48
C THR A 179 16.61 5.15 -4.97
N LYS A 180 17.50 4.16 -5.00
CA LYS A 180 17.25 2.89 -4.33
C LYS A 180 17.18 3.17 -2.82
N MET A 181 16.00 3.00 -2.25
CA MET A 181 15.78 2.97 -0.81
C MET A 181 16.20 1.59 -0.30
N ASP A 182 16.94 1.58 0.80
CA ASP A 182 17.29 0.36 1.52
C ASP A 182 16.06 -0.13 2.30
N SER A 183 15.83 -1.45 2.26
CA SER A 183 14.78 -2.15 3.00
C SER A 183 15.35 -3.11 4.04
#